data_AF-A0A1Y5TAJ1-F1
#
_entry.id   AF-A0A1Y5TAJ1-F1
#
_cell.length_a   1.000
_cell.length_b   1.000
_cell.length_c   1.000
_cell.angle_alpha   90.00
_cell.angle_beta   90.00
_cell.angle_gamma   90.00
#
_symmetry.space_group_name_H-M   'P 1'
#
loop_
_entity.id
_entity.type
_entity.pdbx_description
1 polymer ?
#
loop_
_entity_poly.entity_id
_entity_poly.type
_entity_poly.pdbx_seq_one_letter_code
_entity_poly.pdbx_strand_id
1 'polypeptide(L)' 'MLIVAIFLHEMGHAWAVVFRSARPAGNNTPVRLLTDYAPQSGKHHIPDPYYTHDFEGTLDLIEQAVKGLNAAIG' A
#
# COMPACT_ATOMS: atom_id res chain seq x y z
N MET A 1 -6.39 -7.72 -13.51
CA MET A 1 -6.04 -6.32 -13.22
C MET A 1 -6.04 -6.15 -11.72
N LEU A 2 -4.92 -5.79 -11.10
CA LEU A 2 -4.77 -5.63 -9.64
C LEU A 2 -4.80 -4.14 -9.32
N ILE A 3 -5.57 -3.72 -8.31
CA ILE A 3 -5.52 -2.35 -7.80
C ILE A 3 -4.68 -2.37 -6.52
N VAL A 4 -3.57 -1.65 -6.54
CA VAL A 4 -2.63 -1.54 -5.43
C VAL A 4 -2.88 -0.23 -4.70
N ALA A 5 -3.16 -0.30 -3.40
CA ALA A 5 -3.36 0.88 -2.57
C ALA A 5 -2.06 1.19 -1.79
N ILE A 6 -1.58 2.43 -1.93
CA ILE A 6 -0.51 3.00 -1.11
C ILE A 6 -1.18 3.57 0.15
N PHE A 7 -0.83 3.06 1.32
CA PHE A 7 -1.35 3.54 2.59
C PHE A 7 -0.34 4.49 3.24
N LEU A 8 -0.61 5.80 3.21
CA LEU A 8 0.13 6.80 4.00
C LEU A 8 -0.56 6.94 5.36
N HIS A 9 0.22 6.85 6.44
CA HIS A 9 -0.28 6.64 7.81
C HIS A 9 -1.09 7.82 8.41
N GLU A 10 -1.10 9.01 7.82
CA GLU A 10 -1.58 10.20 8.54
C GLU A 10 -2.97 10.70 8.16
N MET A 11 -3.89 9.75 8.00
CA MET A 11 -5.31 9.95 8.31
C MET A 11 -5.90 8.63 8.79
N GLY A 12 -6.11 8.54 10.11
CA GLY A 12 -6.39 7.31 10.85
C GLY A 12 -7.46 6.39 10.26
N HIS A 13 -7.16 5.09 10.20
CA HIS A 13 -8.03 3.91 10.07
C HIS A 13 -9.12 3.87 8.96
N ALA A 14 -9.42 4.95 8.26
CA ALA A 14 -10.66 5.10 7.50
C ALA A 14 -10.50 4.83 6.00
N TRP A 15 -9.34 5.07 5.40
CA TRP A 15 -9.22 5.05 3.93
C TRP A 15 -9.28 3.66 3.30
N ALA A 16 -8.76 2.62 3.95
CA ALA A 16 -8.86 1.26 3.43
C ALA A 16 -10.30 0.70 3.49
N VAL A 17 -11.11 1.17 4.44
CA VAL A 17 -12.56 0.92 4.46
C VAL A 17 -13.22 1.76 3.38
N VAL A 18 -12.92 3.06 3.28
CA VAL A 18 -13.48 3.95 2.25
C VAL A 18 -13.20 3.46 0.84
N PHE A 19 -12.00 2.98 0.51
CA PHE A 19 -11.71 2.48 -0.84
C PHE A 19 -12.39 1.14 -1.14
N ARG A 20 -12.55 0.26 -0.15
CA ARG A 20 -13.34 -0.97 -0.29
C ARG A 20 -14.85 -0.70 -0.37
N SER A 21 -15.32 0.32 0.33
CA SER A 21 -16.73 0.73 0.40
C SER A 21 -17.16 1.64 -0.76
N ALA A 22 -16.24 2.40 -1.35
CA ALA A 22 -16.49 3.26 -2.52
C ALA A 22 -16.33 2.50 -3.86
N ARG A 23 -16.19 1.17 -3.82
CA ARG A 23 -16.10 0.37 -5.04
C ARG A 23 -17.44 0.39 -5.76
N PRO A 24 -17.45 0.61 -7.09
CA PRO A 24 -18.64 0.34 -7.89
C PRO A 24 -19.10 -1.10 -7.66
N ALA A 25 -20.40 -1.29 -7.49
CA ALA A 25 -20.99 -2.62 -7.36
C ALA A 25 -20.57 -3.51 -8.55
N GLY A 26 -20.21 -4.77 -8.27
CA GLY A 26 -19.76 -5.73 -9.29
C GLY A 26 -18.26 -5.72 -9.61
N ASN A 27 -17.46 -4.83 -9.02
CA ASN A 27 -16.02 -4.86 -9.19
C ASN A 27 -15.37 -5.96 -8.31
N ASN A 28 -14.92 -7.06 -8.93
CA ASN A 28 -14.32 -8.22 -8.25
C ASN A 28 -12.78 -8.17 -8.14
N THR A 29 -12.12 -7.14 -8.67
CA THR A 29 -10.66 -7.02 -8.62
C THR A 29 -10.16 -7.03 -7.17
N PRO A 30 -9.25 -7.92 -6.75
CA PRO A 30 -8.74 -7.88 -5.39
C PRO A 30 -7.99 -6.58 -5.13
N VAL A 31 -8.24 -5.97 -3.96
CA VAL A 31 -7.46 -4.84 -3.45
C VAL A 31 -6.52 -5.37 -2.39
N ARG A 32 -5.23 -5.11 -2.53
CA ARG A 32 -4.18 -5.51 -1.57
C ARG A 32 -3.38 -4.29 -1.14
N LEU A 33 -2.74 -4.39 0.02
CA LEU A 33 -1.81 -3.35 0.47
C LEU A 33 -0.51 -3.47 -0.32
N LEU A 34 0.13 -2.35 -0.62
CA LEU A 34 1.43 -2.39 -1.27
C LEU A 34 2.48 -3.13 -0.41
N THR A 35 2.45 -2.95 0.92
CA THR A 35 3.35 -3.64 1.86
C THR A 35 3.20 -5.17 1.90
N ASP A 36 2.09 -5.73 1.44
CA ASP A 36 1.93 -7.19 1.29
C ASP A 36 2.96 -7.78 0.31
N TYR A 37 3.51 -6.94 -0.58
CA TYR A 37 4.55 -7.30 -1.54
C TYR A 37 5.98 -7.06 -1.03
N ALA A 38 6.16 -6.60 0.22
CA ALA A 38 7.46 -6.47 0.87
C ALA A 38 7.47 -7.09 2.28
N PRO A 39 7.14 -8.39 2.43
CA PRO A 39 7.06 -9.03 3.75
C PRO A 39 8.39 -8.98 4.52
N GLN A 40 9.54 -8.96 3.82
CA GLN A 40 10.87 -8.85 4.43
C GLN A 40 11.10 -7.52 5.16
N SER A 41 10.33 -6.47 4.85
CA SER A 41 10.45 -5.18 5.53
C SER A 41 9.91 -5.20 6.96
N GLY A 42 9.06 -6.20 7.30
CA GLY A 42 8.34 -6.25 8.57
C GLY A 42 7.33 -5.11 8.77
N LYS A 43 7.07 -4.28 7.75
CA LYS A 43 6.16 -3.14 7.81
C LYS A 43 4.78 -3.56 7.32
N HIS A 44 3.75 -3.27 8.12
CA HIS A 44 2.35 -3.53 7.74
C HIS A 44 1.70 -2.35 7.01
N HIS A 45 2.36 -1.18 6.97
CA HIS A 45 1.90 0.02 6.27
C HIS A 45 3.11 0.90 5.88
N ILE A 46 2.90 1.86 4.98
CA ILE A 46 3.94 2.84 4.60
C ILE A 46 3.83 4.04 5.57
N PRO A 47 4.89 4.37 6.33
CA PRO A 47 4.88 5.54 7.20
C PRO A 47 4.63 6.81 6.38
N ASP A 48 3.93 7.77 6.95
CA ASP A 48 3.77 9.07 6.29
C ASP A 48 5.04 9.91 6.50
N PRO A 49 5.73 10.32 5.43
CA PRO A 49 6.98 11.06 5.56
C PRO A 49 6.76 12.49 6.03
N TYR A 50 5.56 13.06 5.94
CA TYR A 50 5.28 14.40 6.47
C TYR A 50 5.28 14.45 8.01
N TYR A 51 5.07 13.32 8.67
CA TYR A 51 5.02 13.26 10.13
C TYR A 51 6.25 12.57 10.72
N THR A 52 6.75 11.55 10.03
CA THR A 52 8.00 10.89 10.43
C THR A 52 9.24 11.68 10.02
N HIS A 53 9.11 12.57 9.03
CA HIS A 53 10.22 13.24 8.34
C HIS A 53 11.23 12.28 7.70
N ASP A 54 10.90 10.99 7.56
CA ASP A 54 11.72 9.97 6.94
C ASP A 54 11.23 9.68 5.51
N PHE A 55 11.59 10.58 4.59
CA PHE A 55 11.22 10.49 3.18
C PHE A 55 11.95 9.34 2.47
N GLU A 56 13.23 9.16 2.75
CA GLU A 56 14.07 8.13 2.12
C GLU A 56 13.63 6.73 2.56
N GLY A 57 13.45 6.48 3.86
CA GLY A 57 12.97 5.18 4.35
C GLY A 57 11.57 4.85 3.83
N THR A 58 10.73 5.87 3.60
CA THR A 58 9.43 5.70 2.94
C THR A 58 9.57 5.31 1.47
N LEU A 59 10.44 5.98 0.73
CA LEU A 59 10.72 5.69 -0.68
C LEU A 59 11.31 4.29 -0.86
N ASP A 60 12.30 3.92 -0.04
CA ASP A 60 12.92 2.60 -0.03
C ASP A 60 11.90 1.47 0.16
N LEU A 61 10.95 1.67 1.07
CA LEU A 61 9.88 0.70 1.32
C LEU A 61 8.94 0.58 0.12
N ILE A 62 8.59 1.70 -0.53
CA ILE A 62 7.77 1.70 -1.75
C ILE A 62 8.49 0.94 -2.87
N GLU A 63 9.77 1.21 -3.10
CA GLU A 63 10.54 0.55 -4.14
C GLU A 63 10.65 -0.96 -3.91
N GLN A 64 10.93 -1.39 -2.68
CA GLN A 64 10.96 -2.81 -2.31
C GLN A 64 9.62 -3.49 -2.58
N ALA A 65 8.52 -2.85 -2.21
CA ALA A 65 7.18 -3.38 -2.41
C ALA A 65 6.78 -3.41 -3.89
N VAL A 66 7.16 -2.41 -4.69
CA VAL A 66 6.93 -2.39 -6.14
C VAL A 66 7.72 -3.50 -6.84
N LYS A 67 8.96 -3.77 -6.40
CA LYS A 67 9.75 -4.91 -6.91
C LYS A 67 9.06 -6.25 -6.64
N GLY A 68 8.57 -6.47 -5.41
CA GLY A 68 7.81 -7.67 -5.07
C GLY A 68 6.48 -7.78 -5.81
N LEU A 69 5.81 -6.65 -6.04
CA LEU A 69 4.59 -6.59 -6.85
C LEU A 69 4.87 -7.01 -8.28
N ASN A 70 5.91 -6.44 -8.91
CA ASN A 70 6.29 -6.77 -10.28
C ASN A 70 6.60 -8.27 -10.42
N ALA A 71 7.28 -8.87 -9.44
CA ALA A 71 7.52 -10.31 -9.39
C ALA A 71 6.24 -11.17 -9.22
N ALA A 72 5.18 -10.61 -8.64
CA ALA A 72 3.91 -11.31 -8.42
C ALA A 72 2.93 -11.20 -9.60
N ILE A 73 3.13 -10.24 -10.52
CA ILE A 73 2.24 -10.01 -11.67
C ILE A 73 2.90 -10.26 -13.03
N GLY A 74 4.24 -10.36 -13.09
CA GLY A 74 5.00 -10.78 -14.26
C GLY A 74 5.03 -12.30 -14.41
#